data_AF-A0A453LD47-F1
#
_entry.id   AF-A0A453LD47-F1
#
_cell.length_a   1.000
_cell.length_b   1.000
_cell.length_c   1.000
_cell.angle_alpha   90.00
_cell.angle_beta   90.00
_cell.angle_gamma   90.00
#
_symmetry.space_group_name_H-M   'P 1'
#
loop_
_entity.id
_entity.type
_entity.pdbx_description
1 polymer ?
#
loop_
_entity_poly.entity_id
_entity_poly.type
_entity_poly.pdbx_seq_one_letter_code
_entity_poly.pdbx_strand_id
1 'polypeptide(L)'
;MIKATADKLTNSTNFLRFLGQHALIRQGSIADDSPEEQQVSEDKYHFISLVLNLANTFLYMVNTYIVVPTADDYATSLGAAATVCGVIIGSMAVAQLFSSVYFSAWSNRSYFRPLLFSSVVLLLGNVMYALAYDLDSLAILLAGRVLCGMGSARAVNRRYISDCVPQRIRMQASAAFVSASALGMACGPAIAGLLQVNYRVYAVTINQDTLPGWVMAFGWLAYLVWLWISFKEPVLGDADEEGRRQGSSGGSSSLGYRKQGLAGEYLLKQDAQGESDQEETPAPVAAPSIGEAYGLLTPSVKVQLLIYFMLKFSMEILLSESSVVTSYYFGWNTSSVAVFLAALGLTVLPINAVVGTYISNMFEDRQILVASEAV
;
A
#
# COMPACT_ATOMS: atom_id res chain seq x y z
N MET A 1 -20.44 27.23 -20.72
CA MET A 1 -19.43 26.17 -20.97
C MET A 1 -18.06 26.50 -20.38
N ILE A 2 -17.49 27.70 -20.59
CA ILE A 2 -16.15 28.06 -20.08
C ILE A 2 -16.07 28.09 -18.53
N LYS A 3 -17.13 28.53 -17.83
CA LYS A 3 -17.18 28.49 -16.35
C LYS A 3 -17.20 27.08 -15.76
N ALA A 4 -17.91 26.13 -16.39
CA ALA A 4 -17.95 24.74 -15.91
C ALA A 4 -16.60 24.01 -16.11
N THR A 5 -15.84 24.40 -17.14
CA THR A 5 -14.47 23.91 -17.36
C THR A 5 -13.47 24.58 -16.40
N ALA A 6 -13.68 25.85 -16.06
CA ALA A 6 -12.89 26.55 -15.03
C ALA A 6 -13.15 25.99 -13.62
N ASP A 7 -14.39 25.65 -13.28
CA ASP A 7 -14.73 25.01 -12.00
C ASP A 7 -14.15 23.57 -11.93
N LYS A 8 -14.13 22.84 -13.06
CA LYS A 8 -13.45 21.53 -13.14
C LYS A 8 -11.92 21.63 -13.09
N LEU A 9 -11.30 22.67 -13.66
CA LEU A 9 -9.86 22.92 -13.51
C LEU A 9 -9.49 23.31 -12.07
N THR A 10 -10.35 24.07 -11.40
CA THR A 10 -10.17 24.46 -9.99
C THR A 10 -10.24 23.25 -9.05
N ASN A 11 -10.95 22.18 -9.45
CA ASN A 11 -11.00 20.90 -8.74
C ASN A 11 -9.73 20.03 -8.90
N SER A 12 -8.78 20.40 -9.76
CA SER A 12 -7.52 19.67 -9.98
C SER A 12 -6.39 20.13 -9.03
N THR A 13 -6.51 21.31 -8.45
CA THR A 13 -5.61 21.82 -7.38
C THR A 13 -6.00 21.33 -5.98
N ASN A 14 -6.85 20.30 -5.91
CA ASN A 14 -7.49 19.85 -4.69
C ASN A 14 -6.59 19.15 -3.70
N PHE A 15 -5.43 18.58 -4.05
CA PHE A 15 -4.65 17.84 -3.06
C PHE A 15 -4.00 18.75 -1.99
N LEU A 16 -3.32 19.82 -2.43
CA LEU A 16 -2.73 20.82 -1.54
C LEU A 16 -3.80 21.68 -0.87
N ARG A 17 -4.93 21.94 -1.56
CA ARG A 17 -6.09 22.61 -0.98
C ARG A 17 -6.84 21.72 0.01
N PHE A 18 -6.91 20.41 -0.19
CA PHE A 18 -7.48 19.42 0.73
C PHE A 18 -6.61 19.29 1.98
N LEU A 19 -5.29 19.12 1.82
CA LEU A 19 -4.34 19.16 2.94
C LEU A 19 -4.39 20.50 3.67
N GLY A 20 -4.46 21.62 2.94
CA GLY A 20 -4.57 22.97 3.49
C GLY A 20 -5.89 23.26 4.18
N GLN A 21 -7.03 22.86 3.61
CA GLN A 21 -8.37 23.05 4.18
C GLN A 21 -8.60 22.14 5.39
N HIS A 22 -8.12 20.90 5.38
CA HIS A 22 -8.18 20.03 6.57
C HIS A 22 -7.17 20.42 7.66
N ALA A 23 -6.03 21.04 7.30
CA ALA A 23 -5.08 21.58 8.27
C ALA A 23 -5.50 22.94 8.85
N LEU A 24 -6.30 23.74 8.14
CA LEU A 24 -6.64 25.13 8.53
C LEU A 24 -8.11 25.39 8.86
N ILE A 25 -9.06 24.51 8.52
CA ILE A 25 -10.50 24.80 8.66
C ILE A 25 -11.19 23.77 9.56
N ARG A 26 -11.40 24.17 10.82
CA ARG A 26 -12.41 23.63 11.71
C ARG A 26 -13.79 24.12 11.24
N GLN A 27 -14.59 23.22 10.67
CA GLN A 27 -16.03 23.29 10.33
C GLN A 27 -16.52 24.45 9.43
N GLY A 28 -17.37 24.11 8.43
CA GLY A 28 -18.39 25.03 7.93
C GLY A 28 -18.84 24.87 6.47
N SER A 29 -20.02 24.24 6.29
CA SER A 29 -21.00 24.36 5.17
C SER A 29 -20.54 23.99 3.75
N ILE A 30 -21.30 23.22 2.96
CA ILE A 30 -22.57 23.58 2.30
C ILE A 30 -23.41 22.32 2.01
N ALA A 31 -24.73 22.49 2.12
CA ALA A 31 -25.82 21.51 2.06
C ALA A 31 -26.11 20.92 0.66
N ASP A 32 -26.47 19.64 0.61
CA ASP A 32 -27.81 19.13 0.22
C ASP A 32 -27.81 17.59 0.37
N ASP A 33 -28.01 17.11 1.60
CA ASP A 33 -28.35 15.72 1.99
C ASP A 33 -28.63 15.77 3.51
N SER A 34 -29.50 14.90 4.03
CA SER A 34 -30.02 14.95 5.40
C SER A 34 -28.92 15.10 6.47
N PRO A 35 -29.07 16.03 7.46
CA PRO A 35 -28.01 16.35 8.41
C PRO A 35 -27.66 15.19 9.36
N GLU A 36 -28.56 14.23 9.57
CA GLU A 36 -28.34 13.11 10.51
C GLU A 36 -27.44 12.00 9.95
N GLU A 37 -27.47 11.72 8.64
CA GLU A 37 -26.58 10.71 8.03
C GLU A 37 -25.15 11.25 7.80
N GLN A 38 -25.01 12.54 7.47
CA GLN A 38 -23.69 13.18 7.30
C GLN A 38 -22.94 13.28 8.63
N GLN A 39 -23.63 13.64 9.71
CA GLN A 39 -23.01 13.84 11.03
C GLN A 39 -22.52 12.51 11.65
N VAL A 40 -23.25 11.40 11.42
CA VAL A 40 -22.86 10.05 11.88
C VAL A 40 -21.68 9.48 11.07
N SER A 41 -21.53 9.85 9.79
CA SER A 41 -20.41 9.40 8.95
C SER A 41 -19.12 10.22 9.16
N GLU A 42 -19.23 11.51 9.48
CA GLU A 42 -18.08 12.38 9.77
C GLU A 42 -17.45 12.10 11.14
N ASP A 43 -18.24 11.71 12.14
CA ASP A 43 -17.72 11.37 13.47
C ASP A 43 -16.87 10.07 13.50
N LYS A 44 -16.98 9.21 12.48
CA LYS A 44 -16.15 8.01 12.30
C LYS A 44 -14.83 8.27 11.57
N TYR A 45 -14.70 9.41 10.89
CA TYR A 45 -13.56 9.70 10.02
C TYR A 45 -12.47 10.49 10.78
N HIS A 46 -11.39 9.81 11.16
CA HIS A 46 -10.23 10.46 11.76
C HIS A 46 -9.16 10.77 10.71
N PHE A 47 -9.13 12.01 10.23
CA PHE A 47 -8.19 12.46 9.20
C PHE A 47 -6.72 12.11 9.50
N ILE A 48 -6.30 12.28 10.75
CA ILE A 48 -4.91 11.99 11.17
C ILE A 48 -4.59 10.50 11.02
N SER A 49 -5.56 9.61 11.25
CA SER A 49 -5.37 8.16 11.04
C SER A 49 -5.21 7.82 9.55
N LEU A 50 -5.89 8.55 8.65
CA LEU A 50 -5.65 8.44 7.20
C LEU A 50 -4.25 8.95 6.84
N VAL A 51 -3.79 10.07 7.41
CA VAL A 51 -2.44 10.60 7.19
C VAL A 51 -1.38 9.60 7.65
N LEU A 52 -1.54 8.99 8.83
CA LEU A 52 -0.64 7.94 9.32
C LEU A 52 -0.61 6.73 8.38
N ASN A 53 -1.77 6.31 7.85
CA ASN A 53 -1.85 5.22 6.88
C ASN A 53 -1.11 5.55 5.56
N LEU A 54 -1.28 6.76 5.05
CA LEU A 54 -0.55 7.23 3.87
C LEU A 54 0.95 7.35 4.14
N ALA A 55 1.34 7.84 5.33
CA ALA A 55 2.72 7.94 5.77
C ALA A 55 3.37 6.56 5.90
N ASN A 56 2.68 5.56 6.44
CA ASN A 56 3.14 4.17 6.48
C ASN A 56 3.43 3.65 5.08
N THR A 57 2.51 3.89 4.15
CA THR A 57 2.64 3.45 2.76
C THR A 57 3.82 4.12 2.06
N PHE A 58 3.97 5.43 2.23
CA PHE A 58 5.11 6.18 1.72
C PHE A 58 6.42 5.66 2.29
N LEU A 59 6.55 5.58 3.61
CA LEU A 59 7.76 5.14 4.30
C LEU A 59 8.13 3.70 3.95
N TYR A 60 7.13 2.81 3.79
CA TYR A 60 7.34 1.45 3.29
C TYR A 60 7.89 1.42 1.87
N MET A 61 7.40 2.27 0.96
CA MET A 61 7.98 2.33 -0.38
C MET A 61 9.40 2.93 -0.38
N VAL A 62 9.67 3.95 0.43
CA VAL A 62 11.06 4.44 0.61
C VAL A 62 11.96 3.30 1.09
N ASN A 63 11.52 2.53 2.09
CA ASN A 63 12.24 1.39 2.65
C ASN A 63 12.60 0.32 1.60
N THR A 64 11.66 0.03 0.70
CA THR A 64 11.84 -0.98 -0.33
C THR A 64 12.90 -0.56 -1.35
N TYR A 65 12.86 0.70 -1.78
CA TYR A 65 13.66 1.17 -2.93
C TYR A 65 14.96 1.90 -2.54
N ILE A 66 15.12 2.35 -1.30
CA ILE A 66 16.36 3.01 -0.83
C ILE A 66 17.58 2.10 -0.91
N VAL A 67 17.40 0.78 -0.85
CA VAL A 67 18.52 -0.17 -0.91
C VAL A 67 18.95 -0.51 -2.34
N VAL A 68 18.13 -0.22 -3.35
CA VAL A 68 18.35 -0.71 -4.72
C VAL A 68 19.65 -0.17 -5.33
N PRO A 69 19.99 1.13 -5.20
CA PRO A 69 21.21 1.66 -5.80
C PRO A 69 22.51 1.09 -5.22
N THR A 70 22.47 0.59 -3.99
CA THR A 70 23.65 0.09 -3.23
C THR A 70 23.66 -1.44 -3.08
N ALA A 71 22.65 -2.14 -3.58
CA ALA A 71 22.46 -3.56 -3.29
C ALA A 71 23.58 -4.46 -3.84
N ASP A 72 24.14 -4.12 -5.01
CA ASP A 72 25.27 -4.81 -5.63
C ASP A 72 26.60 -4.52 -4.93
N ASP A 73 26.86 -3.26 -4.59
CA ASP A 73 28.02 -2.88 -3.78
C ASP A 73 27.99 -3.57 -2.41
N TYR A 74 26.84 -3.59 -1.74
CA TYR A 74 26.71 -4.25 -0.44
C TYR A 74 26.93 -5.77 -0.58
N ALA A 75 26.37 -6.42 -1.60
CA ALA A 75 26.61 -7.85 -1.84
C ALA A 75 28.10 -8.17 -2.03
N THR A 76 28.80 -7.37 -2.83
CA THR A 76 30.24 -7.57 -3.10
C THR A 76 31.10 -7.27 -1.89
N SER A 77 30.73 -6.29 -1.07
CA SER A 77 31.43 -5.97 0.18
C SER A 77 31.40 -7.10 1.21
N LEU A 78 30.36 -7.95 1.18
CA LEU A 78 30.20 -9.16 2.01
C LEU A 78 30.81 -10.42 1.35
N GLY A 79 31.58 -10.26 0.27
CA GLY A 79 32.23 -11.36 -0.44
C GLY A 79 31.32 -12.17 -1.36
N ALA A 80 30.10 -11.71 -1.66
CA ALA A 80 29.18 -12.36 -2.59
C ALA A 80 29.28 -11.77 -4.02
N ALA A 81 28.73 -12.46 -5.02
CA ALA A 81 28.65 -11.93 -6.37
C ALA A 81 27.66 -10.76 -6.45
N ALA A 82 27.92 -9.76 -7.29
CA ALA A 82 27.02 -8.60 -7.49
C ALA A 82 25.58 -9.01 -7.85
N THR A 83 25.41 -10.12 -8.59
CA THR A 83 24.10 -10.68 -8.96
C THR A 83 23.24 -11.13 -7.76
N VAL A 84 23.83 -11.28 -6.58
CA VAL A 84 23.09 -11.54 -5.33
C VAL A 84 22.23 -10.33 -4.93
N CYS A 85 22.46 -9.14 -5.49
CA CYS A 85 21.58 -7.98 -5.32
C CYS A 85 20.11 -8.31 -5.63
N GLY A 86 19.84 -9.14 -6.65
CA GLY A 86 18.48 -9.54 -7.00
C GLY A 86 17.82 -10.42 -5.95
N VAL A 87 18.61 -11.24 -5.23
CA VAL A 87 18.13 -12.00 -4.07
C VAL A 87 17.86 -11.07 -2.88
N ILE A 88 18.74 -10.09 -2.66
CA ILE A 88 18.57 -9.07 -1.60
C ILE A 88 17.31 -8.24 -1.85
N ILE A 89 17.05 -7.82 -3.10
CA ILE A 89 15.87 -7.06 -3.48
C ILE A 89 14.62 -7.95 -3.44
N GLY A 90 14.67 -9.12 -4.08
CA GLY A 90 13.54 -10.04 -4.23
C GLY A 90 13.09 -10.72 -2.94
N SER A 91 13.99 -11.01 -1.99
CA SER A 91 13.64 -11.65 -0.71
C SER A 91 12.58 -10.86 0.07
N MET A 92 12.65 -9.52 0.04
CA MET A 92 11.64 -8.65 0.64
C MET A 92 10.28 -8.80 -0.05
N ALA A 93 10.25 -8.82 -1.39
CA ALA A 93 9.01 -8.96 -2.17
C ALA A 93 8.34 -10.32 -1.94
N VAL A 94 9.12 -11.39 -1.86
CA VAL A 94 8.64 -12.74 -1.54
C VAL A 94 8.06 -12.79 -0.13
N ALA A 95 8.76 -12.26 0.87
CA ALA A 95 8.25 -12.22 2.24
C ALA A 95 6.97 -11.38 2.37
N GLN A 96 6.87 -10.27 1.63
CA GLN A 96 5.68 -9.44 1.55
C GLN A 96 4.45 -10.21 1.00
N LEU A 97 4.64 -11.08 0.02
CA LEU A 97 3.54 -11.88 -0.54
C LEU A 97 2.86 -12.71 0.55
N PHE A 98 3.64 -13.42 1.37
CA PHE A 98 3.11 -14.23 2.47
C PHE A 98 2.51 -13.37 3.58
N SER A 99 3.18 -12.26 3.94
CA SER A 99 2.71 -11.34 4.96
C SER A 99 1.34 -10.74 4.63
N SER A 100 1.08 -10.45 3.36
CA SER A 100 -0.17 -9.82 2.92
C SER A 100 -1.43 -10.60 3.34
N VAL A 101 -1.37 -11.94 3.33
CA VAL A 101 -2.48 -12.81 3.74
C VAL A 101 -2.73 -12.69 5.24
N TYR A 102 -1.66 -12.77 6.04
CA TYR A 102 -1.74 -12.69 7.50
C TYR A 102 -2.24 -11.32 7.97
N PHE A 103 -1.67 -10.24 7.42
CA PHE A 103 -2.08 -8.88 7.75
C PHE A 103 -3.51 -8.58 7.29
N SER A 104 -3.93 -9.10 6.14
CA SER A 104 -5.33 -9.03 5.69
C SER A 104 -6.27 -9.70 6.70
N ALA A 105 -5.92 -10.90 7.17
CA ALA A 105 -6.70 -11.61 8.19
C ALA A 105 -6.75 -10.86 9.53
N TRP A 106 -5.61 -10.34 10.00
CA TRP A 106 -5.51 -9.60 11.26
C TRP A 106 -6.27 -8.28 11.23
N SER A 107 -6.25 -7.58 10.10
CA SER A 107 -6.99 -6.32 9.90
C SER A 107 -8.51 -6.45 10.02
N ASN A 108 -9.07 -7.67 10.01
CA ASN A 108 -10.49 -7.88 10.30
C ASN A 108 -10.88 -7.50 11.74
N ARG A 109 -9.93 -7.48 12.66
CA ARG A 109 -10.18 -7.27 14.10
C ARG A 109 -9.66 -5.94 14.61
N SER A 110 -8.59 -5.42 14.01
CA SER A 110 -7.98 -4.17 14.44
C SER A 110 -7.04 -3.65 13.35
N TYR A 111 -6.94 -2.33 13.20
CA TYR A 111 -5.97 -1.68 12.30
C TYR A 111 -4.72 -1.23 13.04
N PHE A 112 -4.85 -0.76 14.29
CA PHE A 112 -3.70 -0.29 15.08
C PHE A 112 -2.70 -1.40 15.38
N ARG A 113 -3.15 -2.60 15.80
CA ARG A 113 -2.24 -3.68 16.19
C ARG A 113 -1.36 -4.20 15.04
N PRO A 114 -1.90 -4.46 13.83
CA PRO A 114 -1.06 -4.77 12.68
C PRO A 114 -0.06 -3.66 12.33
N LEU A 115 -0.48 -2.39 12.34
CA LEU A 115 0.40 -1.25 12.01
C LEU A 115 1.56 -1.11 13.01
N LEU A 116 1.30 -1.34 14.29
CA LEU A 116 2.32 -1.35 15.33
C LEU A 116 3.31 -2.49 15.12
N PHE A 117 2.82 -3.71 14.93
CA PHE A 117 3.66 -4.88 14.67
C PHE A 117 4.52 -4.69 13.41
N SER A 118 3.92 -4.20 12.32
CA SER A 118 4.61 -3.82 11.09
C SER A 118 5.78 -2.89 11.36
N SER A 119 5.55 -1.80 12.10
CA SER A 119 6.57 -0.79 12.39
C SER A 119 7.74 -1.34 13.21
N VAL A 120 7.46 -2.20 14.19
CA VAL A 120 8.49 -2.86 15.02
C VAL A 120 9.32 -3.83 14.19
N VAL A 121 8.67 -4.65 13.36
CA VAL A 121 9.37 -5.63 12.50
C VAL A 121 10.24 -4.91 11.46
N LEU A 122 9.75 -3.81 10.87
CA LEU A 122 10.50 -2.99 9.94
C LEU A 122 11.69 -2.29 10.61
N LEU A 123 11.52 -1.79 11.84
CA LEU A 123 12.62 -1.25 12.64
C LEU A 123 13.72 -2.32 12.84
N LEU A 124 13.35 -3.52 13.31
CA LEU A 124 14.28 -4.62 13.53
C LEU A 124 14.95 -5.09 12.25
N GLY A 125 14.19 -5.23 11.15
CA GLY A 125 14.71 -5.65 9.85
C GLY A 125 15.76 -4.68 9.30
N ASN A 126 15.54 -3.37 9.45
CA ASN A 126 16.49 -2.35 9.02
C ASN A 126 17.75 -2.28 9.90
N VAL A 127 17.60 -2.49 11.21
CA VAL A 127 18.77 -2.62 12.11
C VAL A 127 19.60 -3.84 11.74
N MET A 128 18.96 -4.98 11.48
CA MET A 128 19.67 -6.19 11.01
C MET A 128 20.34 -5.96 9.65
N TYR A 129 19.67 -5.30 8.71
CA TYR A 129 20.25 -4.93 7.42
C TYR A 129 21.49 -4.06 7.59
N ALA A 130 21.49 -3.08 8.50
CA ALA A 130 22.64 -2.21 8.73
C ALA A 130 23.80 -2.94 9.43
N LEU A 131 23.50 -3.81 10.42
CA LEU A 131 24.51 -4.56 11.17
C LEU A 131 25.14 -5.71 10.38
N ALA A 132 24.54 -6.13 9.26
CA ALA A 132 25.06 -7.23 8.45
C ALA A 132 26.48 -6.97 7.92
N TYR A 133 26.83 -5.70 7.68
CA TYR A 133 28.18 -5.27 7.30
C TYR A 133 29.19 -5.51 8.41
N ASP A 134 28.89 -5.07 9.64
CA ASP A 134 29.80 -5.21 10.77
C ASP A 134 29.95 -6.67 11.24
N LEU A 135 28.92 -7.49 10.98
CA LEU A 135 28.90 -8.93 11.28
C LEU A 135 29.41 -9.80 10.12
N ASP A 136 29.79 -9.18 8.99
CA ASP A 136 30.28 -9.84 7.77
C ASP A 136 29.41 -11.04 7.35
N SER A 137 28.08 -10.84 7.32
CA SER A 137 27.14 -11.95 7.13
C SER A 137 26.00 -11.63 6.17
N LEU A 138 26.07 -12.24 4.98
CA LEU A 138 24.99 -12.22 3.99
C LEU A 138 23.67 -12.81 4.54
N ALA A 139 23.74 -13.78 5.44
CA ALA A 139 22.55 -14.37 6.04
C ALA A 139 21.78 -13.36 6.91
N ILE A 140 22.48 -12.51 7.66
CA ILE A 140 21.87 -11.46 8.48
C ILE A 140 21.27 -10.38 7.59
N LEU A 141 21.94 -10.03 6.49
CA LEU A 141 21.42 -9.12 5.48
C LEU A 141 20.07 -9.61 4.93
N LEU A 142 20.03 -10.86 4.47
CA LEU A 142 18.83 -11.47 3.91
C LEU A 142 17.73 -11.63 4.97
N ALA A 143 18.07 -12.01 6.20
CA ALA A 143 17.12 -12.08 7.30
C ALA A 143 16.50 -10.69 7.59
N GLY A 144 17.30 -9.63 7.59
CA GLY A 144 16.82 -8.25 7.69
C GLY A 144 15.84 -7.87 6.58
N ARG A 145 16.14 -8.25 5.32
CA ARG A 145 15.25 -8.02 4.17
C ARG A 145 13.95 -8.81 4.26
N VAL A 146 14.00 -10.07 4.68
CA VAL A 146 12.81 -10.90 4.92
C VAL A 146 11.93 -10.28 6.01
N LEU A 147 12.51 -9.83 7.12
CA LEU A 147 11.76 -9.12 8.16
C LEU A 147 11.12 -7.84 7.62
N CYS A 148 11.84 -7.02 6.85
CA CYS A 148 11.26 -5.85 6.20
C CYS A 148 10.05 -6.21 5.32
N GLY A 149 10.10 -7.31 4.58
CA GLY A 149 8.97 -7.80 3.79
C GLY A 149 7.81 -8.32 4.66
N MET A 150 8.12 -9.02 5.75
CA MET A 150 7.13 -9.46 6.72
C MET A 150 6.39 -8.29 7.38
N GLY A 151 7.04 -7.14 7.54
CA GLY A 151 6.43 -5.93 8.07
C GLY A 151 5.48 -5.20 7.10
N SER A 152 5.14 -5.75 5.93
CA SER A 152 4.28 -5.06 4.96
C SER A 152 2.81 -4.92 5.39
N ALA A 153 2.45 -3.75 5.89
CA ALA A 153 1.05 -3.43 6.25
C ALA A 153 0.19 -2.97 5.05
N ARG A 154 0.65 -3.12 3.79
CA ARG A 154 -0.04 -2.57 2.61
C ARG A 154 -1.46 -3.09 2.43
N ALA A 155 -1.72 -4.35 2.78
CA ALA A 155 -3.07 -4.93 2.75
C ALA A 155 -3.99 -4.22 3.76
N VAL A 156 -3.47 -3.96 4.97
CA VAL A 156 -4.19 -3.22 6.03
C VAL A 156 -4.46 -1.79 5.60
N ASN A 157 -3.47 -1.13 4.99
CA ASN A 157 -3.60 0.25 4.54
C ASN A 157 -4.72 0.43 3.51
N ARG A 158 -4.75 -0.45 2.51
CA ARG A 158 -5.82 -0.47 1.49
C ARG A 158 -7.18 -0.75 2.09
N ARG A 159 -7.26 -1.73 3.00
CA ARG A 159 -8.50 -2.07 3.67
C ARG A 159 -9.04 -0.92 4.52
N TYR A 160 -8.18 -0.26 5.29
CA TYR A 160 -8.56 0.90 6.09
C TYR A 160 -9.15 2.01 5.22
N ILE A 161 -8.57 2.28 4.04
CA ILE A 161 -9.16 3.25 3.09
C ILE A 161 -10.54 2.78 2.63
N SER A 162 -10.72 1.49 2.36
CA SER A 162 -12.02 0.94 1.95
C SER A 162 -13.09 1.04 3.04
N ASP A 163 -12.72 0.75 4.27
CA ASP A 163 -13.65 0.53 5.38
C ASP A 163 -13.94 1.83 6.17
N CYS A 164 -12.96 2.73 6.29
CA CYS A 164 -13.03 3.89 7.21
C CYS A 164 -13.17 5.24 6.49
N VAL A 165 -12.91 5.31 5.19
CA VAL A 165 -12.98 6.57 4.44
C VAL A 165 -14.36 6.71 3.80
N PRO A 166 -15.07 7.83 4.02
CA PRO A 166 -16.38 8.09 3.41
C PRO A 166 -16.35 7.93 1.89
N GLN A 167 -17.43 7.36 1.33
CA GLN A 167 -17.55 7.04 -0.10
C GLN A 167 -17.17 8.21 -1.01
N ARG A 168 -17.60 9.44 -0.65
CA ARG A 168 -17.35 10.68 -1.39
C ARG A 168 -15.86 10.98 -1.63
N ILE A 169 -14.99 10.64 -0.67
CA ILE A 169 -13.54 10.90 -0.74
C ILE A 169 -12.71 9.61 -0.87
N ARG A 170 -13.34 8.43 -0.89
CA ARG A 170 -12.64 7.14 -0.94
C ARG A 170 -11.79 6.95 -2.19
N MET A 171 -12.27 7.44 -3.34
CA MET A 171 -11.50 7.45 -4.59
C MET A 171 -10.27 8.34 -4.47
N GLN A 172 -10.40 9.54 -3.88
CA GLN A 172 -9.30 10.46 -3.66
C GLN A 172 -8.27 9.90 -2.68
N ALA A 173 -8.71 9.26 -1.59
CA ALA A 173 -7.82 8.59 -0.64
C ALA A 173 -7.07 7.41 -1.29
N SER A 174 -7.74 6.66 -2.16
CA SER A 174 -7.11 5.59 -2.96
C SER A 174 -6.06 6.14 -3.92
N ALA A 175 -6.36 7.26 -4.59
CA ALA A 175 -5.39 7.96 -5.43
C ALA A 175 -4.20 8.48 -4.61
N ALA A 176 -4.45 9.07 -3.44
CA ALA A 176 -3.41 9.54 -2.52
C ALA A 176 -2.50 8.39 -2.06
N PHE A 177 -3.05 7.20 -1.81
CA PHE A 177 -2.27 6.00 -1.48
C PHE A 177 -1.33 5.57 -2.62
N VAL A 178 -1.80 5.65 -3.86
CA VAL A 178 -0.99 5.35 -5.05
C VAL A 178 0.10 6.42 -5.23
N SER A 179 -0.24 7.70 -5.10
CA SER A 179 0.72 8.80 -5.19
C SER A 179 1.77 8.76 -4.08
N ALA A 180 1.37 8.50 -2.84
CA ALA A 180 2.28 8.30 -1.71
C ALA A 180 3.22 7.12 -1.95
N SER A 181 2.71 6.03 -2.54
CA SER A 181 3.55 4.90 -2.94
C SER A 181 4.59 5.32 -3.98
N ALA A 182 4.16 5.97 -5.07
CA ALA A 182 5.03 6.43 -6.15
C ALA A 182 6.09 7.43 -5.67
N LEU A 183 5.69 8.39 -4.83
CA LEU A 183 6.63 9.30 -4.17
C LEU A 183 7.67 8.54 -3.35
N GLY A 184 7.25 7.53 -2.58
CA GLY A 184 8.20 6.71 -1.81
C GLY A 184 9.17 5.94 -2.70
N MET A 185 8.71 5.41 -3.84
CA MET A 185 9.58 4.73 -4.81
C MET A 185 10.61 5.68 -5.42
N ALA A 186 10.26 6.95 -5.65
CA ALA A 186 11.19 7.96 -6.16
C ALA A 186 12.15 8.47 -5.06
N CYS A 187 11.63 8.74 -3.86
CA CYS A 187 12.40 9.25 -2.74
C CYS A 187 13.42 8.24 -2.20
N GLY A 188 13.13 6.93 -2.25
CA GLY A 188 14.05 5.89 -1.79
C GLY A 188 15.44 6.02 -2.43
N PRO A 189 15.57 5.82 -3.74
CA PRO A 189 16.84 5.99 -4.44
C PRO A 189 17.43 7.39 -4.30
N ALA A 190 16.60 8.45 -4.32
CA ALA A 190 17.08 9.82 -4.15
C ALA A 190 17.79 10.03 -2.81
N ILE A 191 17.22 9.50 -1.72
CA ILE A 191 17.83 9.55 -0.39
C ILE A 191 19.12 8.72 -0.38
N ALA A 192 19.10 7.51 -0.95
CA ALA A 192 20.28 6.66 -1.02
C ALA A 192 21.47 7.33 -1.72
N GLY A 193 21.23 8.06 -2.81
CA GLY A 193 22.26 8.83 -3.53
C GLY A 193 22.84 10.00 -2.72
N LEU A 194 22.13 10.50 -1.71
CA LEU A 194 22.64 11.53 -0.80
C LEU A 194 23.43 10.93 0.38
N LEU A 195 23.24 9.64 0.68
CA LEU A 195 23.86 8.92 1.80
C LEU A 195 25.26 8.39 1.45
N GLN A 196 26.09 9.21 0.81
CA GLN A 196 27.42 8.84 0.32
C GLN A 196 28.50 9.25 1.34
N VAL A 197 28.40 8.77 2.57
CA VAL A 197 29.35 9.09 3.65
C VAL A 197 30.04 7.83 4.12
N ASN A 198 31.31 7.92 4.49
CA ASN A 198 32.08 6.80 5.03
C ASN A 198 32.83 7.22 6.29
N TYR A 199 32.37 6.77 7.45
CA TYR A 199 33.06 6.93 8.73
C TYR A 199 32.67 5.80 9.68
N ARG A 200 33.58 5.47 10.61
CA ARG A 200 33.37 4.42 11.60
C ARG A 200 33.16 5.04 12.97
N VAL A 201 32.02 4.76 13.60
CA VAL A 201 31.70 5.24 14.96
C VAL A 201 31.76 4.05 15.91
N TYR A 202 32.81 4.01 16.74
CA TYR A 202 33.11 2.90 17.65
C TYR A 202 33.12 1.54 16.92
N ALA A 203 32.10 0.71 17.15
CA ALA A 203 31.95 -0.64 16.61
C ALA A 203 31.00 -0.72 15.40
N VAL A 204 30.35 0.39 15.02
CA VAL A 204 29.37 0.43 13.92
C VAL A 204 29.95 1.17 12.73
N THR A 205 29.92 0.53 11.56
CA THR A 205 30.36 1.13 10.31
C THR A 205 29.20 1.89 9.66
N ILE A 206 29.40 3.17 9.41
CA ILE A 206 28.44 4.05 8.72
C ILE A 206 29.03 4.34 7.35
N ASN A 207 28.63 3.52 6.37
CA ASN A 207 29.00 3.68 4.97
C ASN A 207 27.74 3.83 4.10
N GLN A 208 27.92 3.98 2.79
CA GLN A 208 26.82 4.08 1.83
C GLN A 208 25.88 2.86 1.82
N ASP A 209 26.36 1.69 2.22
CA ASP A 209 25.61 0.43 2.20
C ASP A 209 24.76 0.25 3.47
N THR A 210 25.27 0.67 4.64
CA THR A 210 24.60 0.56 5.94
C THR A 210 23.71 1.75 6.27
N LEU A 211 24.01 2.93 5.74
CA LEU A 211 23.26 4.17 5.97
C LEU A 211 21.77 4.05 5.63
N PRO A 212 21.36 3.46 4.49
CA PRO A 212 19.95 3.18 4.20
C PRO A 212 19.23 2.47 5.35
N GLY A 213 19.86 1.45 5.94
CA GLY A 213 19.30 0.72 7.08
C GLY A 213 19.14 1.60 8.32
N TRP A 214 20.16 2.38 8.69
CA TRP A 214 20.08 3.27 9.85
C TRP A 214 19.04 4.39 9.69
N VAL A 215 19.00 5.03 8.52
CA VAL A 215 18.02 6.09 8.21
C VAL A 215 16.61 5.55 8.28
N MET A 216 16.37 4.38 7.69
CA MET A 216 15.04 3.77 7.72
C MET A 216 14.67 3.26 9.12
N ALA A 217 15.61 2.72 9.89
CA ALA A 217 15.37 2.34 11.29
C ALA A 217 14.90 3.56 12.11
N PHE A 218 15.58 4.70 12.01
CA PHE A 218 15.14 5.93 12.67
C PHE A 218 13.77 6.39 12.16
N GLY A 219 13.53 6.33 10.84
CA GLY A 219 12.23 6.66 10.25
C GLY A 219 11.08 5.80 10.79
N TRP A 220 11.28 4.48 10.91
CA TRP A 220 10.29 3.56 11.47
C TRP A 220 10.07 3.75 12.96
N LEU A 221 11.13 4.10 13.72
CA LEU A 221 11.00 4.47 15.13
C LEU A 221 10.17 5.76 15.30
N ALA A 222 10.46 6.79 14.51
CA ALA A 222 9.71 8.04 14.53
C ALA A 222 8.23 7.81 14.13
N TYR A 223 8.00 6.99 13.10
CA TYR A 223 6.65 6.59 12.71
C TYR A 223 5.94 5.81 13.81
N LEU A 224 6.61 4.87 14.48
CA LEU A 224 6.05 4.09 15.59
C LEU A 224 5.60 5.00 16.75
N VAL A 225 6.42 5.99 17.11
CA VAL A 225 6.08 6.98 18.14
C VAL A 225 4.88 7.83 17.70
N TRP A 226 4.87 8.29 16.44
CA TRP A 226 3.77 9.08 15.91
C TRP A 226 2.45 8.29 15.86
N LEU A 227 2.52 7.03 15.41
CA LEU A 227 1.40 6.09 15.40
C LEU A 227 0.85 5.89 16.82
N TRP A 228 1.72 5.67 17.80
CA TRP A 228 1.31 5.43 19.20
C TRP A 228 0.55 6.63 19.80
N ILE A 229 0.98 7.85 19.50
CA ILE A 229 0.40 9.07 20.08
C ILE A 229 -0.89 9.48 19.36
N SER A 230 -0.92 9.37 18.03
CA SER A 230 -1.92 10.05 17.19
C SER A 230 -2.95 9.13 16.55
N PHE A 231 -2.73 7.81 16.52
CA PHE A 231 -3.67 6.90 15.87
C PHE A 231 -4.89 6.64 16.74
N LYS A 232 -6.07 6.91 16.16
CA LYS A 232 -7.35 6.57 16.76
C LYS A 232 -7.93 5.37 16.04
N GLU A 233 -8.17 4.28 16.77
CA GLU A 233 -8.81 3.08 16.24
C GLU A 233 -10.25 3.44 15.81
N PRO A 234 -10.65 3.14 14.56
CA PRO A 234 -12.02 3.32 14.12
C PRO A 234 -12.92 2.28 14.81
N VAL A 235 -14.15 2.67 15.15
CA VAL A 235 -15.15 1.72 15.67
C VAL A 235 -15.54 0.77 14.53
N LEU A 236 -14.93 -0.40 14.50
CA LEU A 236 -15.41 -1.54 13.73
C LEU A 236 -16.78 -1.87 14.32
N GLY A 237 -17.85 -1.66 13.55
CA GLY A 237 -19.21 -1.85 14.05
C GLY A 237 -19.35 -3.23 14.71
N ASP A 238 -19.72 -3.25 15.99
CA ASP A 238 -20.03 -4.46 16.73
C ASP A 238 -21.32 -5.08 16.17
N ALA A 239 -21.20 -5.84 15.08
CA ALA A 239 -22.29 -6.68 14.59
C ALA A 239 -22.70 -7.78 15.60
N ASP A 240 -22.00 -7.91 16.73
CA ASP A 240 -22.21 -8.96 17.73
C ASP A 240 -22.95 -8.52 19.01
N GLU A 241 -23.16 -7.21 19.28
CA GLU A 241 -23.81 -6.78 20.54
C GLU A 241 -25.33 -6.49 20.43
N GLU A 242 -25.83 -6.02 19.28
CA GLU A 242 -27.26 -5.73 19.12
C GLU A 242 -28.12 -7.00 18.96
N GLY A 243 -27.55 -8.09 18.45
CA GLY A 243 -28.23 -9.40 18.39
C GLY A 243 -28.37 -10.10 19.75
N ARG A 244 -27.53 -9.76 20.74
CA ARG A 244 -27.55 -10.39 22.07
C ARG A 244 -28.59 -9.81 23.01
N ARG A 245 -29.03 -8.57 22.81
CA ARG A 245 -30.05 -7.94 23.67
C ARG A 245 -31.49 -8.30 23.33
N GLN A 246 -31.76 -8.83 22.12
CA GLN A 246 -33.09 -9.30 21.72
C GLN A 246 -33.31 -10.82 21.86
N GLY A 247 -32.29 -11.59 22.25
CA GLY A 247 -32.35 -13.06 22.35
C GLY A 247 -32.72 -13.64 23.73
N SER A 248 -33.26 -12.85 24.66
CA SER A 248 -33.66 -13.33 25.99
C SER A 248 -35.15 -13.72 26.05
N SER A 249 -35.61 -14.59 25.15
CA SER A 249 -36.77 -15.44 25.42
C SER A 249 -36.79 -16.67 24.50
N GLY A 250 -36.44 -17.83 25.06
CA GLY A 250 -36.91 -19.13 24.60
C GLY A 250 -36.06 -19.88 23.56
N GLY A 251 -35.42 -20.97 24.02
CA GLY A 251 -35.46 -22.26 23.33
C GLY A 251 -34.43 -22.57 22.22
N SER A 252 -33.41 -23.35 22.60
CA SER A 252 -32.77 -24.44 21.83
C SER A 252 -32.13 -24.19 20.46
N SER A 253 -30.79 -24.26 20.47
CA SER A 253 -29.90 -24.97 19.51
C SER A 253 -30.00 -24.69 18.00
N SER A 254 -29.07 -23.89 17.47
CA SER A 254 -28.11 -24.32 16.43
C SER A 254 -27.04 -23.24 16.23
N LEU A 255 -25.77 -23.65 16.27
CA LEU A 255 -24.59 -22.79 16.25
C LEU A 255 -24.22 -22.49 14.79
N GLY A 256 -24.65 -21.34 14.25
CA GLY A 256 -24.33 -20.89 12.90
C GLY A 256 -23.70 -19.50 12.91
N TYR A 257 -22.39 -19.41 12.71
CA TYR A 257 -21.65 -18.15 12.58
C TYR A 257 -22.04 -17.46 11.26
N ARG A 258 -22.84 -16.39 11.34
CA ARG A 258 -23.20 -15.54 10.19
C ARG A 258 -22.42 -14.23 10.27
N LYS A 259 -21.39 -14.09 9.42
CA LYS A 259 -20.60 -12.86 9.24
C LYS A 259 -21.18 -12.09 8.05
N GLN A 260 -21.85 -10.97 8.31
CA GLN A 260 -22.45 -10.12 7.27
C GLN A 260 -21.47 -9.01 6.89
N GLY A 261 -20.84 -9.15 5.72
CA GLY A 261 -19.99 -8.13 5.12
C GLY A 261 -20.80 -7.26 4.16
N LEU A 262 -20.84 -5.96 4.43
CA LEU A 262 -21.61 -4.90 3.75
C LEU A 262 -21.06 -4.53 2.35
N ALA A 263 -20.57 -5.50 1.58
CA ALA A 263 -20.02 -5.29 0.24
C ALA A 263 -20.92 -5.80 -0.90
N GLY A 264 -22.00 -6.52 -0.57
CA GLY A 264 -22.87 -7.18 -1.56
C GLY A 264 -24.08 -6.37 -2.04
N GLU A 265 -24.41 -5.25 -1.41
CA GLU A 265 -25.72 -4.61 -1.61
C GLU A 265 -25.79 -3.61 -2.78
N TYR A 266 -24.67 -3.37 -3.47
CA TYR A 266 -24.60 -2.35 -4.54
C TYR A 266 -24.51 -2.88 -5.97
N LEU A 267 -24.48 -4.20 -6.20
CA LEU A 267 -24.36 -4.78 -7.55
C LEU A 267 -25.68 -5.31 -8.16
N LEU A 268 -26.83 -5.14 -7.51
CA LEU A 268 -28.12 -5.69 -7.98
C LEU A 268 -29.26 -4.64 -8.01
N LYS A 269 -29.00 -3.46 -8.58
CA LYS A 269 -30.06 -2.49 -8.92
C LYS A 269 -29.87 -1.93 -10.32
N GLN A 270 -29.81 -2.80 -11.31
CA GLN A 270 -30.19 -2.53 -12.69
C GLN A 270 -30.61 -3.88 -13.27
N ASP A 271 -31.74 -3.90 -13.98
CA ASP A 271 -32.41 -5.07 -14.56
C ASP A 271 -33.37 -5.83 -13.63
N ALA A 272 -34.59 -5.28 -13.47
CA ALA A 272 -35.76 -6.07 -13.09
C ALA A 272 -37.05 -5.47 -13.71
N GLN A 273 -37.32 -5.85 -14.97
CA GLN A 273 -38.67 -5.98 -15.50
C GLN A 273 -38.74 -7.36 -16.17
N GLY A 274 -39.50 -8.28 -15.57
CA GLY A 274 -39.75 -9.62 -16.10
C GLY A 274 -39.83 -10.66 -15.00
N GLU A 275 -40.98 -11.32 -14.89
CA GLU A 275 -41.44 -12.16 -13.79
C GLU A 275 -40.80 -13.57 -13.73
N SER A 276 -40.88 -14.14 -12.52
CA SER A 276 -40.97 -15.57 -12.14
C SER A 276 -39.84 -16.52 -12.51
N ASP A 277 -38.91 -16.78 -11.59
CA ASP A 277 -38.90 -17.96 -10.71
C ASP A 277 -37.71 -17.84 -9.75
N GLN A 278 -37.99 -17.80 -8.44
CA GLN A 278 -36.99 -17.61 -7.39
C GLN A 278 -36.23 -18.91 -7.13
N GLU A 279 -35.09 -19.11 -7.81
CA GLU A 279 -33.96 -19.82 -7.21
C GLU A 279 -33.20 -18.82 -6.33
N GLU A 280 -33.31 -18.96 -5.01
CA GLU A 280 -32.44 -18.27 -4.05
C GLU A 280 -30.99 -18.66 -4.36
N THR A 281 -30.27 -17.79 -5.07
CA THR A 281 -28.83 -17.92 -5.24
C THR A 281 -28.21 -17.75 -3.85
N PRO A 282 -27.53 -18.76 -3.29
CA PRO A 282 -26.95 -18.64 -1.97
C PRO A 282 -25.89 -17.54 -1.99
N ALA A 283 -25.94 -16.65 -1.00
CA ALA A 283 -24.96 -15.59 -0.82
C ALA A 283 -23.53 -16.16 -0.92
N PRO A 284 -22.58 -15.45 -1.57
CA PRO A 284 -21.24 -15.96 -1.79
C PRO A 284 -20.57 -16.30 -0.46
N VAL A 285 -20.39 -17.60 -0.21
CA VAL A 285 -19.71 -18.11 0.97
C VAL A 285 -18.26 -17.66 0.88
N ALA A 286 -17.78 -16.93 1.89
CA ALA A 286 -16.37 -16.59 1.99
C ALA A 286 -15.56 -17.89 2.03
N ALA A 287 -14.77 -18.14 0.99
CA ALA A 287 -14.03 -19.39 0.84
C ALA A 287 -13.12 -19.62 2.06
N PRO A 288 -13.24 -20.77 2.76
CA PRO A 288 -12.40 -21.11 3.93
C PRO A 288 -10.93 -21.40 3.56
N SER A 289 -10.63 -21.60 2.28
CA SER A 289 -9.27 -21.90 1.80
C SER A 289 -8.91 -21.13 0.52
N ILE A 290 -7.60 -20.90 0.30
CA ILE A 290 -7.08 -20.26 -0.91
C ILE A 290 -7.46 -21.08 -2.17
N GLY A 291 -7.50 -22.40 -2.07
CA GLY A 291 -7.88 -23.29 -3.17
C GLY A 291 -9.35 -23.12 -3.57
N GLU A 292 -10.25 -23.02 -2.59
CA GLU A 292 -11.67 -22.74 -2.86
C GLU A 292 -11.87 -21.32 -3.38
N ALA A 293 -11.14 -20.33 -2.84
CA ALA A 293 -11.17 -18.97 -3.36
C ALA A 293 -10.74 -18.92 -4.84
N TYR A 294 -9.70 -19.67 -5.22
CA TYR A 294 -9.27 -19.80 -6.61
C TYR A 294 -10.31 -20.55 -7.48
N GLY A 295 -11.01 -21.52 -6.90
CA GLY A 295 -12.13 -22.22 -7.55
C GLY A 295 -13.27 -21.28 -7.92
N LEU A 296 -13.57 -20.30 -7.06
CA LEU A 296 -14.62 -19.29 -7.27
C LEU A 296 -14.28 -18.24 -8.34
N LEU A 297 -13.01 -18.10 -8.72
CA LEU A 297 -12.60 -17.14 -9.75
C LEU A 297 -12.98 -17.65 -11.15
N THR A 298 -13.62 -16.77 -11.93
CA THR A 298 -13.90 -17.04 -13.34
C THR A 298 -12.59 -17.21 -14.13
N PRO A 299 -12.61 -17.98 -15.24
CA PRO A 299 -11.43 -18.15 -16.09
C PRO A 299 -10.79 -16.82 -16.52
N SER A 300 -11.61 -15.82 -16.85
CA SER A 300 -11.13 -14.49 -17.25
C SER A 300 -10.35 -13.79 -16.12
N VAL A 301 -10.82 -13.89 -14.88
CA VAL A 301 -10.11 -13.29 -13.73
C VAL A 301 -8.79 -14.02 -13.46
N LYS A 302 -8.74 -15.35 -13.65
CA LYS A 302 -7.49 -16.13 -13.52
C LYS A 302 -6.44 -15.67 -14.53
N VAL A 303 -6.84 -15.49 -15.80
CA VAL A 303 -5.96 -14.97 -16.86
C VAL A 303 -5.49 -13.55 -16.51
N GLN A 304 -6.40 -12.67 -16.06
CA GLN A 304 -6.05 -11.31 -15.67
C GLN A 304 -5.02 -11.27 -14.53
N LEU A 305 -5.19 -12.12 -13.51
CA LEU A 305 -4.24 -12.25 -12.40
C LEU A 305 -2.86 -12.72 -12.89
N LEU A 306 -2.81 -13.67 -13.83
CA LEU A 306 -1.55 -14.13 -14.43
C LEU A 306 -0.86 -13.01 -15.20
N ILE A 307 -1.59 -12.25 -16.02
CA ILE A 307 -1.06 -11.11 -16.77
C ILE A 307 -0.51 -10.05 -15.80
N TYR A 308 -1.25 -9.71 -14.75
CA TYR A 308 -0.79 -8.76 -13.74
C TYR A 308 0.45 -9.24 -13.00
N PHE A 309 0.53 -10.53 -12.68
CA PHE A 309 1.69 -11.12 -12.05
C PHE A 309 2.92 -11.04 -12.97
N MET A 310 2.79 -11.43 -14.24
CA MET A 310 3.87 -11.31 -15.23
C MET A 310 4.32 -9.86 -15.41
N LEU A 311 3.39 -8.91 -15.51
CA LEU A 311 3.70 -7.48 -15.63
C LEU A 311 4.49 -6.98 -14.41
N LYS A 312 4.07 -7.34 -13.20
CA LYS A 312 4.77 -6.93 -11.97
C LYS A 312 6.11 -7.62 -11.80
N PHE A 313 6.20 -8.89 -12.16
CA PHE A 313 7.45 -9.63 -12.14
C PHE A 313 8.49 -9.02 -13.08
N SER A 314 8.10 -8.70 -14.32
CA SER A 314 8.98 -8.02 -15.28
C SER A 314 9.45 -6.64 -14.81
N MET A 315 8.56 -5.85 -14.17
CA MET A 315 8.96 -4.55 -13.58
C MET A 315 9.97 -4.73 -12.44
N GLU A 316 9.79 -5.71 -11.56
CA GLU A 316 10.72 -5.96 -10.46
C GLU A 316 12.08 -6.49 -10.95
N ILE A 317 12.12 -7.32 -12.00
CA ILE A 317 13.39 -7.73 -12.63
C ILE A 317 14.13 -6.52 -13.17
N LEU A 318 13.43 -5.63 -13.89
CA LEU A 318 14.06 -4.44 -14.46
C LEU A 318 14.68 -3.55 -13.36
N LEU A 319 13.99 -3.40 -12.23
CA LEU A 319 14.50 -2.62 -11.10
C LEU A 319 15.66 -3.32 -10.39
N SER A 320 15.57 -4.64 -10.18
CA SER A 320 16.62 -5.49 -9.59
C SER A 320 17.95 -5.38 -10.34
N GLU A 321 17.91 -5.54 -11.66
CA GLU A 321 19.11 -5.59 -12.49
C GLU A 321 19.64 -4.21 -12.90
N SER A 322 18.86 -3.15 -12.64
CA SER A 322 19.22 -1.80 -13.08
C SER A 322 20.57 -1.34 -12.54
N SER A 323 20.90 -1.62 -11.27
CA SER A 323 22.18 -1.21 -10.69
C SER A 323 23.35 -2.00 -11.31
N VAL A 324 23.24 -3.32 -11.37
CA VAL A 324 24.29 -4.19 -11.95
C VAL A 324 24.55 -3.88 -13.41
N VAL A 325 23.50 -3.76 -14.23
CA VAL A 325 23.65 -3.50 -15.68
C VAL A 325 24.28 -2.12 -15.92
N THR A 326 23.86 -1.11 -15.18
CA THR A 326 24.38 0.26 -15.37
C THR A 326 25.81 0.40 -14.87
N SER A 327 26.15 -0.20 -13.73
CA SER A 327 27.53 -0.27 -13.22
C SER A 327 28.44 -1.04 -14.17
N TYR A 328 28.03 -2.21 -14.66
CA TYR A 328 28.87 -3.08 -15.50
C TYR A 328 29.08 -2.55 -16.92
N TYR A 329 28.02 -2.16 -17.63
CA TYR A 329 28.12 -1.74 -19.03
C TYR A 329 28.46 -0.27 -19.21
N PHE A 330 28.00 0.60 -18.31
CA PHE A 330 28.15 2.05 -18.46
C PHE A 330 29.11 2.68 -17.44
N GLY A 331 29.63 1.89 -16.48
CA GLY A 331 30.55 2.39 -15.45
C GLY A 331 29.91 3.42 -14.53
N TRP A 332 28.59 3.34 -14.33
CA TRP A 332 27.87 4.27 -13.46
C TRP A 332 28.25 4.03 -12.00
N ASN A 333 28.35 5.13 -11.23
CA ASN A 333 28.47 5.05 -9.79
C ASN A 333 27.08 4.98 -9.13
N THR A 334 27.05 4.59 -7.86
CA THR A 334 25.85 4.49 -7.03
C THR A 334 24.97 5.76 -7.08
N SER A 335 25.59 6.93 -7.13
CA SER A 335 24.88 8.22 -7.21
C SER A 335 24.13 8.42 -8.54
N SER A 336 24.74 8.06 -9.66
CA SER A 336 24.11 8.11 -10.99
C SER A 336 22.95 7.12 -11.09
N VAL A 337 23.14 5.90 -10.57
CA VAL A 337 22.08 4.88 -10.48
C VAL A 337 20.91 5.38 -9.64
N ALA A 338 21.21 5.97 -8.47
CA ALA A 338 20.22 6.56 -7.58
C ALA A 338 19.40 7.68 -8.25
N VAL A 339 20.05 8.61 -8.96
CA VAL A 339 19.37 9.68 -9.70
C VAL A 339 18.51 9.12 -10.83
N PHE A 340 19.00 8.13 -11.57
CA PHE A 340 18.24 7.46 -12.63
C PHE A 340 16.97 6.80 -12.08
N LEU A 341 17.08 6.03 -11.00
CA LEU A 341 15.94 5.35 -10.36
C LEU A 341 14.96 6.34 -9.74
N ALA A 342 15.44 7.43 -9.14
CA ALA A 342 14.61 8.50 -8.61
C ALA A 342 13.81 9.19 -9.72
N ALA A 343 14.45 9.50 -10.86
CA ALA A 343 13.80 10.07 -12.02
C ALA A 343 12.73 9.13 -12.58
N LEU A 344 13.05 7.83 -12.71
CA LEU A 344 12.11 6.79 -13.13
C LEU A 344 10.89 6.74 -12.20
N GLY A 345 11.09 6.71 -10.88
CA GLY A 345 10.00 6.74 -9.90
C GLY A 345 9.15 8.01 -9.98
N LEU A 346 9.77 9.17 -10.25
CA LEU A 346 9.07 10.44 -10.37
C LEU A 346 8.15 10.48 -11.60
N THR A 347 8.48 9.78 -12.69
CA THR A 347 7.64 9.70 -13.89
C THR A 347 6.27 9.05 -13.64
N VAL A 348 6.13 8.24 -12.58
CA VAL A 348 4.87 7.60 -12.22
C VAL A 348 3.79 8.63 -11.85
N LEU A 349 4.17 9.75 -11.24
CA LEU A 349 3.22 10.79 -10.82
C LEU A 349 2.54 11.52 -11.97
N PRO A 350 3.26 12.10 -12.97
CA PRO A 350 2.61 12.74 -14.11
C PRO A 350 1.80 11.73 -14.92
N ILE A 351 2.29 10.50 -15.10
CA ILE A 351 1.53 9.45 -15.79
C ILE A 351 0.21 9.17 -15.07
N ASN A 352 0.23 8.97 -13.75
CA ASN A 352 -0.99 8.76 -12.96
C ASN A 352 -1.94 9.96 -13.03
N ALA A 353 -1.41 11.19 -13.04
CA ALA A 353 -2.21 12.40 -13.16
C ALA A 353 -2.87 12.50 -14.54
N VAL A 354 -2.14 12.23 -15.63
CA VAL A 354 -2.69 12.24 -16.99
C VAL A 354 -3.73 11.14 -17.17
N VAL A 355 -3.43 9.90 -16.77
CA VAL A 355 -4.36 8.77 -16.90
C VAL A 355 -5.61 9.02 -16.06
N GLY A 356 -5.45 9.41 -14.79
CA GLY A 356 -6.56 9.62 -13.86
C GLY A 356 -7.41 10.84 -14.17
N THR A 357 -6.82 11.93 -14.68
CA THR A 357 -7.55 13.19 -14.94
C THR A 357 -8.09 13.26 -16.37
N TYR A 358 -7.32 12.78 -17.34
CA TYR A 358 -7.61 12.99 -18.76
C TYR A 358 -8.26 11.74 -19.38
N ILE A 359 -7.60 10.58 -19.28
CA ILE A 359 -8.07 9.36 -19.99
C ILE A 359 -9.33 8.80 -19.32
N SER A 360 -9.32 8.66 -17.99
CA SER A 360 -10.46 8.10 -17.23
C SER A 360 -11.73 8.95 -17.30
N ASN A 361 -11.61 10.25 -17.58
CA ASN A 361 -12.76 11.15 -17.70
C ASN A 361 -13.21 11.38 -19.15
N MET A 362 -12.37 11.02 -20.14
CA MET A 362 -12.66 11.22 -21.56
C MET A 362 -13.17 9.97 -22.26
N PHE A 363 -12.79 8.78 -21.80
CA PHE A 363 -13.17 7.52 -22.42
C PHE A 363 -13.92 6.65 -21.42
N GLU A 364 -15.11 6.18 -21.81
CA GLU A 364 -15.77 5.09 -21.10
C GLU A 364 -14.90 3.82 -21.19
N ASP A 365 -14.81 3.03 -20.12
CA ASP A 365 -13.96 1.83 -20.02
C ASP A 365 -14.12 0.88 -21.23
N ARG A 366 -15.32 0.88 -21.83
CA ARG A 366 -15.69 0.08 -23.01
C ARG A 366 -14.94 0.50 -24.29
N GLN A 367 -14.65 1.80 -24.47
CA GLN A 367 -13.90 2.30 -25.63
C GLN A 367 -12.40 2.00 -25.52
N ILE A 368 -11.85 2.01 -24.30
CA ILE A 368 -10.46 1.64 -24.04
C ILE A 368 -10.24 0.16 -24.33
N LEU A 369 -11.20 -0.70 -23.95
CA LEU A 369 -11.12 -2.14 -24.22
C LEU A 369 -11.14 -2.45 -25.73
N VAL A 370 -12.04 -1.81 -26.48
CA VAL A 370 -12.12 -1.99 -27.96
C VAL A 370 -10.87 -1.45 -28.65
N ALA A 371 -10.30 -0.34 -28.18
CA ALA A 371 -9.05 0.18 -28.71
C ALA A 371 -7.85 -0.73 -28.42
N SER A 372 -7.85 -1.45 -27.28
CA SER A 372 -6.81 -2.42 -26.94
C SER A 372 -6.90 -3.74 -27.71
N GLU A 373 -8.07 -4.09 -28.27
CA GLU A 373 -8.22 -5.23 -29.20
C GLU A 373 -7.73 -4.91 -30.62
N ALA A 374 -7.56 -3.62 -30.96
CA ALA A 374 -7.16 -3.16 -32.29
C ALA A 374 -5.64 -3.01 -32.48
N VAL A 375 -4.84 -3.24 -31.43
CA VAL A 375 -3.36 -3.21 -31.42
C VAL A 375 -2.85 -4.59 -31.07
#